data_AF-A0A318BDE8-F1
#
_entry.id   AF-A0A318BDE8-F1
#
_cell.length_a   1.000
_cell.length_b   1.000
_cell.length_c   1.000
_cell.angle_alpha   90.00
_cell.angle_beta   90.00
_cell.angle_gamma   90.00
#
_symmetry.space_group_name_H-M   'P 1'
#
loop_
_entity.id
_entity.type
_entity.pdbx_description
1 polymer ?
#
loop_
_entity_poly.entity_id
_entity_poly.type
_entity_poly.pdbx_seq_one_letter_code
_entity_poly.pdbx_strand_id
1 'polypeptide(L)' 'MKAADIAIDICLASAEEAVRFSRFVQSFLASNGFPFVMIHNAPELEGERRKVVFEDAGVGRKFALEWRMDRLAASGA' A
#
# COMPACT_ATOMS: atom_id res chain seq x y z
N MET A 1 -0.03 -16.21 19.31
CA MET A 1 -1.04 -15.15 19.17
C MET A 1 -1.49 -15.14 17.72
N LYS A 2 -2.79 -15.16 17.40
CA LYS A 2 -3.23 -14.92 16.01
C LYS A 2 -2.86 -13.47 15.72
N ALA A 3 -1.91 -13.25 14.81
CA ALA A 3 -1.68 -11.93 14.27
C ALA A 3 -3.01 -11.49 13.66
N ALA A 4 -3.59 -10.40 14.16
CA ALA A 4 -4.80 -9.87 13.57
C ALA A 4 -4.40 -9.26 12.23
N ASP A 5 -4.87 -9.86 11.13
CA ASP A 5 -4.64 -9.32 9.79
C ASP A 5 -5.04 -7.84 9.76
N ILE A 6 -4.15 -7.00 9.25
CA ILE A 6 -4.42 -5.58 9.07
C ILE A 6 -4.73 -5.32 7.60
N ALA A 7 -5.92 -4.77 7.35
CA ALA A 7 -6.32 -4.31 6.04
C ALA A 7 -6.14 -2.79 5.93
N ILE A 8 -5.55 -2.36 4.82
CA ILE A 8 -5.26 -0.96 4.50
C ILE A 8 -5.92 -0.67 3.17
N ASP A 9 -6.89 0.23 3.18
CA ASP A 9 -7.55 0.72 1.97
C ASP A 9 -6.75 1.88 1.36
N ILE A 10 -6.40 1.73 0.09
CA ILE A 10 -5.66 2.70 -0.71
C ILE A 10 -6.56 3.20 -1.83
N CYS A 11 -6.84 4.50 -1.83
CA CYS A 11 -7.52 5.17 -2.94
C CYS A 11 -6.48 5.83 -3.83
N LEU A 12 -6.45 5.44 -5.11
CA LEU A 12 -5.56 5.97 -6.13
C LEU A 12 -6.38 6.90 -7.03
N ALA A 13 -5.94 8.15 -7.13
CA ALA A 13 -6.60 9.22 -7.88
C ALA A 13 -6.26 9.23 -9.37
N SER A 14 -5.23 8.49 -9.79
CA SER A 14 -4.82 8.42 -11.21
C SER A 14 -4.04 7.15 -11.56
N ALA A 15 -3.92 6.88 -12.86
CA ALA A 15 -3.09 5.79 -13.38
C ALA A 15 -1.59 5.99 -13.06
N GLU A 16 -1.11 7.23 -13.00
CA GLU A 16 0.26 7.53 -12.59
C GLU A 16 0.50 7.15 -11.13
N GLU A 17 -0.44 7.50 -10.24
CA GLU A 17 -0.39 7.12 -8.83
C GLU A 17 -0.46 5.59 -8.67
N ALA A 18 -1.22 4.90 -9.52
CA ALA A 18 -1.28 3.45 -9.55
C ALA A 18 0.06 2.78 -9.92
N VAL A 19 0.79 3.34 -10.89
CA VAL A 19 2.13 2.88 -11.25
C VAL A 19 3.12 3.16 -10.13
N ARG A 20 3.07 4.35 -9.52
CA ARG A 20 3.92 4.69 -8.37
C ARG A 20 3.67 3.76 -7.21
N PHE A 21 2.40 3.50 -6.89
CA PHE A 21 2.01 2.57 -5.83
C PHE A 21 2.57 1.16 -6.08
N SER A 22 2.50 0.64 -7.30
CA SER A 22 3.09 -0.66 -7.63
C SER A 22 4.62 -0.70 -7.40
N ARG A 23 5.34 0.37 -7.78
CA ARG A 23 6.80 0.49 -7.53
C ARG A 23 7.12 0.61 -6.03
N PHE A 24 6.31 1.38 -5.31
CA PHE A 24 6.40 1.53 -3.86
C PHE A 24 6.23 0.17 -3.17
N VAL A 25 5.18 -0.58 -3.49
CA VAL A 25 4.94 -1.92 -2.93
C VAL A 25 6.15 -2.82 -3.15
N GLN A 26 6.68 -2.87 -4.38
CA GLN A 26 7.86 -3.70 -4.69
C GLN A 26 9.07 -3.30 -3.84
N SER A 27 9.34 -2.00 -3.71
CA SER A 27 10.48 -1.47 -2.95
C SER A 27 10.32 -1.71 -1.44
N PHE A 28 9.11 -1.53 -0.93
CA PHE A 28 8.76 -1.79 0.47
C PHE A 28 8.96 -3.27 0.79
N LEU A 29 8.44 -4.19 -0.03
CA LEU A 29 8.59 -5.62 0.20
C LEU A 29 10.07 -6.04 0.21
N ALA A 30 10.86 -5.56 -0.74
CA ALA A 30 12.29 -5.86 -0.80
C ALA A 30 13.05 -5.34 0.45
N SER A 31 12.71 -4.13 0.93
CA SER A 31 13.37 -3.51 2.10
C SER A 31 12.94 -4.10 3.44
N ASN A 32 11.85 -4.88 3.47
CA ASN A 32 11.27 -5.44 4.69
C ASN A 32 11.32 -6.98 4.72
N GLY A 33 12.15 -7.61 3.88
CA GLY A 33 12.35 -9.06 3.90
C GLY A 33 11.20 -9.87 3.30
N PHE A 34 10.46 -9.27 2.35
CA PHE A 34 9.33 -9.87 1.63
C PHE A 34 8.23 -10.43 2.56
N PRO A 35 7.58 -9.56 3.36
CA PRO A 35 6.46 -9.98 4.19
C PRO A 35 5.31 -10.49 3.31
N PHE A 36 4.53 -11.44 3.83
CA PHE A 36 3.33 -11.91 3.15
C PHE A 36 2.31 -10.78 3.06
N VAL A 37 1.82 -10.52 1.85
CA VAL A 37 0.85 -9.46 1.56
C VAL A 37 -0.17 -9.95 0.53
N MET A 38 -1.45 -9.65 0.75
CA MET A 38 -2.50 -9.83 -0.25
C MET A 38 -2.95 -8.47 -0.75
N ILE A 39 -3.03 -8.29 -2.07
CA ILE A 39 -3.50 -7.06 -2.70
C ILE A 39 -4.76 -7.38 -3.50
N HIS A 40 -5.88 -6.81 -3.09
CA HIS A 40 -7.12 -6.86 -3.84
C HIS A 40 -7.27 -5.58 -4.65
N ASN A 41 -7.44 -5.72 -5.96
CA ASN A 41 -7.73 -4.61 -6.86
C ASN A 41 -9.24 -4.54 -7.09
N ALA A 42 -9.85 -3.41 -6.76
CA ALA A 42 -11.24 -3.12 -7.03
C ALA A 42 -11.31 -1.89 -7.96
N PRO A 43 -11.62 -2.06 -9.26
CA PRO A 43 -11.87 -0.91 -10.12
C PRO A 43 -13.17 -0.23 -9.69
N GLU A 44 -13.13 1.06 -9.36
CA GLU A 44 -14.31 1.88 -9.05
C GLU A 44 -14.54 2.92 -10.15
N LEU A 45 -15.76 3.43 -10.26
CA LEU A 45 -16.16 4.39 -11.31
C LEU A 45 -15.40 5.74 -11.23
N GLU A 46 -14.87 6.10 -10.06
CA GLU A 46 -14.17 7.37 -9.80
C GLU A 46 -12.67 7.19 -9.48
N GLY A 47 -12.11 5.99 -9.62
CA GLY A 47 -10.70 5.73 -9.34
C GLY A 47 -10.35 4.25 -9.13
N GLU A 48 -9.07 3.96 -8.87
CA GLU A 48 -8.63 2.62 -8.49
C GLU A 48 -8.56 2.50 -6.96
N ARG A 49 -9.29 1.54 -6.39
CA ARG A 49 -9.15 1.18 -4.98
C ARG A 49 -8.37 -0.12 -4.83
N ARG A 50 -7.36 -0.09 -3.97
CA ARG A 50 -6.56 -1.27 -3.63
C ARG A 50 -6.66 -1.55 -2.14
N LYS A 51 -7.02 -2.77 -1.78
CA LYS A 51 -6.99 -3.23 -0.39
C LYS A 51 -5.75 -4.08 -0.18
N VAL A 52 -4.86 -3.61 0.67
CA VAL A 52 -3.61 -4.29 1.03
C VAL A 52 -3.79 -4.95 2.39
N VAL A 53 -3.57 -6.25 2.49
CA VAL A 53 -3.71 -7.01 3.73
C VAL A 53 -2.37 -7.59 4.11
N PHE A 54 -1.93 -7.30 5.33
CA PHE A 54 -0.73 -7.87 5.94
C PHE A 54 -1.11 -8.78 7.10
N GLU A 55 -0.41 -9.91 7.22
CA GLU A 55 -0.52 -10.79 8.39
C GLU A 55 0.02 -10.09 9.65
N ASP A 56 1.12 -9.35 9.50
CA ASP A 56 1.74 -8.61 10.60
C ASP A 56 1.21 -7.16 10.68
N ALA A 57 0.54 -6.85 11.79
CA ALA A 57 0.00 -5.52 12.06
C ALA A 57 1.06 -4.41 12.17
N GLY A 58 2.27 -4.74 12.64
CA GLY A 58 3.41 -3.83 12.68
C GLY A 58 3.92 -3.48 11.28
N VAL A 59 4.05 -4.48 10.41
CA VAL A 59 4.43 -4.29 9.00
C VAL A 59 3.37 -3.47 8.27
N GLY A 60 2.08 -3.75 8.46
CA GLY A 60 1.02 -2.97 7.82
C GLY A 60 0.98 -1.52 8.30
N ARG A 61 1.17 -1.26 9.60
CA ARG A 61 1.29 0.14 10.09
C ARG A 61 2.48 0.88 9.48
N LYS A 62 3.63 0.21 9.35
CA LYS A 62 4.82 0.76 8.69
C LYS A 62 4.54 1.07 7.22
N PHE A 63 3.89 0.14 6.50
CA PHE A 63 3.48 0.33 5.12
C PHE A 63 2.57 1.56 4.94
N ALA A 64 1.53 1.70 5.76
CA ALA A 64 0.61 2.84 5.67
C ALA A 64 1.32 4.18 5.91
N LEU A 65 2.27 4.21 6.85
CA LEU A 65 3.06 5.41 7.15
C LEU A 65 3.98 5.78 5.98
N GLU A 66 4.76 4.82 5.48
CA GLU A 66 5.71 5.06 4.38
C GLU A 66 5.00 5.46 3.09
N TRP A 67 3.86 4.83 2.78
CA TRP A 67 3.06 5.22 1.62
C TRP A 67 2.53 6.65 1.75
N ARG A 68 2.07 7.04 2.94
CA ARG A 68 1.62 8.42 3.18
C ARG A 68 2.76 9.42 2.98
N MET A 69 3.97 9.10 3.42
CA MET A 69 5.13 9.97 3.23
C MET A 69 5.56 10.07 1.76
N ASP A 70 5.53 8.95 1.02
CA ASP A 70 5.82 8.93 -0.42
C ASP A 70 4.84 9.81 -1.22
N ARG A 71 3.53 9.70 -0.92
CA ARG A 71 2.50 10.56 -1.53
C ARG A 71 2.70 12.04 -1.23
N LEU A 72 3.05 12.38 0.02
CA LEU A 72 3.31 13.76 0.42
C LEU A 72 4.55 14.32 -0.28
N ALA A 73 5.64 13.55 -0.36
CA ALA A 73 6.86 13.94 -1.06
C ALA A 73 6.59 14.22 -2.55
N ALA A 74 5.69 13.46 -3.17
CA ALA A 74 5.33 13.66 -4.56
C ALA A 74 4.34 14.80 -4.81
N SER A 75 3.59 15.24 -3.79
CA SER A 75 2.65 16.36 -3.88
C SER A 75 3.33 17.72 -3.61
N GLY A 76 4.55 17.69 -3.05
CA GLY A 76 5.36 18.87 -2.74
C GLY A 76 6.45 19.20 -3.78
N ALA A 77 6.42 18.55 -4.96
CA ALA A 77 7.37 18.75 -6.06
C ALA A 77 6.77 19.64 -7.16
#